data_AF-A0AAP0B2C4-F1
#
_entry.id   AF-A0AAP0B2C4-F1
#
_cell.length_a   1.000
_cell.length_b   1.000
_cell.length_c   1.000
_cell.angle_alpha   90.00
_cell.angle_beta   90.00
_cell.angle_gamma   90.00
#
_symmetry.space_group_name_H-M   'P 1'
#
loop_
_entity.id
_entity.type
_entity.pdbx_description
1 polymer ?
#
loop_
_entity_poly.entity_id
_entity_poly.type
_entity_poly.pdbx_seq_one_letter_code
_entity_poly.pdbx_strand_id
1 'polypeptide(L)'
;MSFLCFFPQFCKNIVLAGVGSLTLMDDRLVTENATHANFLITAEESKLSGRSLAEVYCNSLREFNPMVHVSVEKGSIWEDLFSPVKLLRPHEPDL
;
A
#
# COMPACT_ATOMS: atom_id res chain seq x y z
N MET A 1 9.30 -0.93 -13.54
CA MET A 1 9.96 -0.76 -12.23
C MET A 1 8.86 -0.44 -11.23
N SER A 2 8.54 -1.36 -10.33
CA SER A 2 7.48 -1.20 -9.33
C SER A 2 8.10 -0.83 -7.99
N PHE A 3 7.51 0.14 -7.29
CA PHE A 3 7.94 0.54 -5.95
C PHE A 3 6.91 0.11 -4.91
N LEU A 4 7.37 -0.30 -3.73
CA LEU A 4 6.53 -0.65 -2.58
C LEU A 4 6.67 0.43 -1.51
N CYS A 5 5.56 1.05 -1.12
CA CYS A 5 5.59 2.27 -0.29
C CYS A 5 4.67 2.16 0.94
N PHE A 6 5.25 2.45 2.12
CA PHE A 6 4.58 2.45 3.44
C PHE A 6 4.38 3.86 4.00
N PHE A 7 5.02 4.86 3.39
CA PHE A 7 5.01 6.24 3.86
C PHE A 7 4.29 7.13 2.84
N PRO A 8 3.01 7.47 3.06
CA PRO A 8 2.17 8.20 2.10
C PRO A 8 2.81 9.48 1.53
N GLN A 9 3.51 10.24 2.38
CA GLN A 9 4.17 11.49 1.97
C GLN A 9 5.31 11.26 0.98
N PHE A 10 6.04 10.15 1.12
CA PHE A 10 7.06 9.74 0.16
C PHE A 10 6.44 9.24 -1.13
N CYS A 11 5.34 8.47 -1.04
CA CYS A 11 4.63 7.94 -2.20
C CYS A 11 4.18 9.05 -3.16
N LYS A 12 3.75 10.21 -2.65
CA LYS A 12 3.42 11.39 -3.46
C LYS A 12 4.57 11.80 -4.39
N ASN A 13 5.78 11.91 -3.86
CA ASN A 13 6.94 12.34 -4.65
C ASN A 13 7.31 11.31 -5.72
N ILE A 14 7.13 10.02 -5.43
CA ILE A 14 7.36 8.93 -6.38
C ILE A 14 6.34 8.95 -7.52
N VAL A 15 5.06 9.20 -7.22
CA VAL A 15 4.01 9.36 -8.23
C VAL A 15 4.26 10.59 -9.11
N LEU A 16 4.65 11.71 -8.51
CA LEU A 16 5.00 12.94 -9.25
C LEU A 16 6.25 12.76 -10.11
N ALA A 17 7.20 11.90 -9.71
CA ALA A 17 8.34 11.54 -10.53
C ALA A 17 7.98 10.67 -11.75
N GLY A 18 6.74 10.18 -11.85
CA GLY A 18 6.23 9.48 -13.03
C GLY A 18 6.71 8.03 -13.15
N VAL A 19 6.84 7.31 -12.03
CA VAL A 19 7.12 5.86 -12.08
C VAL A 19 5.96 5.11 -12.75
N GLY A 20 6.25 4.05 -13.50
CA GLY A 20 5.19 3.32 -14.21
C GLY A 20 4.14 2.69 -13.28
N SER A 21 4.55 2.19 -12.11
CA SER A 21 3.66 1.57 -11.13
C SER A 21 4.15 1.73 -9.69
N LEU A 22 3.20 1.84 -8.78
CA LEU A 22 3.39 1.95 -7.34
C LEU A 22 2.41 1.03 -6.61
N THR A 23 2.91 0.20 -5.71
CA THR A 23 2.08 -0.66 -4.86
C THR A 23 2.16 -0.17 -3.42
N LEU A 24 1.00 0.04 -2.81
CA LEU A 24 0.85 0.45 -1.43
C LEU A 24 0.53 -0.77 -0.58
N MET A 25 1.21 -0.90 0.54
CA MET A 25 1.03 -2.03 1.44
C MET A 25 0.98 -1.50 2.86
N ASP A 26 -0.23 -1.19 3.31
CA ASP A 26 -0.48 -0.65 4.64
C ASP A 26 -1.86 -1.10 5.09
N ASP A 27 -1.88 -2.21 5.83
CA ASP A 27 -3.11 -2.83 6.35
C ASP A 27 -3.65 -2.15 7.60
N ARG A 28 -2.95 -1.12 8.12
CA ARG A 28 -3.45 -0.38 9.28
C ARG A 28 -4.78 0.27 8.91
N LEU A 29 -5.75 0.12 9.79
CA LEU A 29 -7.05 0.75 9.62
C LEU A 29 -6.93 2.28 9.76
N VAL A 30 -7.80 2.98 9.04
CA VAL A 30 -7.93 4.43 9.19
C VAL A 30 -8.38 4.73 10.63
N THR A 31 -7.65 5.60 11.31
CA THR A 31 -7.98 6.10 12.65
C THR A 31 -8.14 7.61 12.60
N GLU A 32 -8.90 8.20 13.53
CA GLU A 32 -9.06 9.66 13.60
C GLU A 32 -7.70 10.39 13.66
N ASN A 33 -6.73 9.84 14.41
CA ASN A 33 -5.36 10.37 14.49
C ASN A 33 -4.60 10.33 13.16
N ALA A 34 -4.82 9.31 12.31
CA ALA A 34 -4.15 9.22 11.01
C ALA A 34 -4.59 10.33 10.05
N THR A 35 -5.84 10.80 10.21
CA THR A 35 -6.47 11.90 9.47
C THR A 35 -5.84 13.25 9.79
N HIS A 36 -5.51 13.51 11.06
CA HIS A 36 -4.88 14.76 11.49
C HIS A 36 -3.42 14.90 11.02
N ALA A 37 -2.74 13.79 10.77
CA ALA A 37 -1.33 13.77 10.38
C ALA A 37 -1.10 13.68 8.86
N ASN A 38 -2.14 13.40 8.06
CA ASN A 38 -2.01 13.19 6.61
C ASN A 38 -3.00 14.02 5.82
N PHE A 39 -2.48 14.99 5.06
CA PHE A 39 -3.20 15.81 4.08
C PHE A 39 -3.84 15.01 2.92
N LEU A 40 -3.56 13.70 2.83
CA LEU A 40 -4.14 12.81 1.82
C LEU A 40 -5.47 12.18 2.26
N ILE A 41 -5.82 12.25 3.54
CA ILE A 41 -7.05 11.63 4.06
C ILE A 41 -8.09 12.72 4.26
N THR A 42 -9.20 12.63 3.53
CA THR A 42 -10.32 13.55 3.74
C THR A 42 -11.11 13.17 5.00
N ALA A 43 -11.79 14.13 5.61
CA ALA A 43 -12.65 13.89 6.78
C ALA A 43 -13.88 13.00 6.47
N GLU A 44 -14.21 12.79 5.19
CA GLU A 44 -15.21 11.81 4.76
C GLU A 44 -14.61 10.40 4.68
N GLU A 45 -13.38 10.26 4.20
CA GLU A 45 -12.70 8.96 4.15
C GLU A 45 -12.32 8.44 5.54
N SER A 46 -12.07 9.33 6.50
CA SER A 46 -11.87 8.93 7.90
C SER A 46 -13.11 8.37 8.59
N LYS A 47 -14.30 8.62 8.03
CA LYS A 47 -15.58 8.10 8.54
C LYS A 47 -15.95 6.75 7.93
N LEU A 48 -15.26 6.32 6.87
CA LEU A 48 -15.44 5.01 6.26
C LEU A 48 -14.78 3.94 7.14
N SER A 49 -15.55 3.37 8.05
CA SER A 49 -15.10 2.28 8.90
C SER A 49 -14.69 1.07 8.06
N GLY A 50 -13.57 0.44 8.44
CA GLY A 50 -13.11 -0.81 7.84
C GLY A 50 -12.20 -0.68 6.61
N ARG A 51 -11.88 0.53 6.13
CA ARG A 51 -10.87 0.74 5.08
C ARG A 51 -9.45 0.77 5.66
N SER A 52 -8.49 0.30 4.87
CA SER A 52 -7.07 0.45 5.22
C SER A 52 -6.53 1.81 4.77
N LEU A 53 -5.43 2.25 5.39
CA LEU A 53 -4.74 3.47 4.99
C LEU A 53 -4.28 3.40 3.52
N ALA A 54 -3.78 2.24 3.07
CA ALA A 54 -3.37 2.06 1.68
C ALA A 54 -4.52 2.26 0.69
N GLU A 55 -5.73 1.79 1.01
CA GLU A 55 -6.91 2.00 0.16
C GLU A 55 -7.28 3.48 0.04
N VAL A 56 -7.16 4.24 1.13
CA VAL A 56 -7.41 5.68 1.12
C VAL A 56 -6.34 6.39 0.29
N TYR A 57 -5.07 6.14 0.57
CA TYR A 57 -3.96 6.76 -0.18
C TYR A 57 -3.98 6.41 -1.66
N CYS A 58 -4.41 5.21 -2.04
CA CYS A 58 -4.47 4.78 -3.43
C CYS A 58 -5.37 5.71 -4.26
N ASN A 59 -6.50 6.13 -3.71
CA ASN A 59 -7.42 7.02 -4.41
C ASN A 59 -6.77 8.40 -4.61
N SER A 60 -6.25 9.00 -3.55
CA SER A 60 -5.62 10.33 -3.61
C SER A 60 -4.37 10.34 -4.50
N LEU A 61 -3.56 9.28 -4.47
CA LEU A 61 -2.32 9.19 -5.26
C LEU A 61 -2.58 9.10 -6.76
N ARG A 62 -3.68 8.47 -7.19
CA ARG A 62 -4.05 8.44 -8.62
C ARG A 62 -4.36 9.83 -9.17
N GLU A 63 -4.87 10.75 -8.35
CA GLU A 63 -5.17 12.12 -8.77
C GLU A 63 -3.92 12.94 -9.05
N PHE A 64 -2.79 12.65 -8.39
CA PHE A 64 -1.53 13.38 -8.60
C PHE A 64 -0.89 13.08 -9.95
N ASN A 65 -1.04 11.86 -10.48
CA ASN A 65 -0.55 11.51 -11.81
C ASN A 65 -1.29 10.27 -12.35
N PRO A 66 -2.33 10.45 -13.19
CA PRO A 66 -3.13 9.34 -13.74
C PRO A 66 -2.35 8.34 -14.61
N MET A 67 -1.14 8.69 -15.05
CA MET A 67 -0.26 7.81 -15.82
C MET A 67 0.44 6.76 -14.94
N VAL A 68 0.45 6.95 -13.61
CA VAL A 68 1.06 6.02 -12.66
C VAL A 68 0.03 4.99 -12.21
N HIS A 69 0.33 3.71 -12.42
CA HIS A 69 -0.53 2.65 -11.93
C HIS A 69 -0.36 2.44 -10.43
N VAL A 70 -1.32 2.90 -9.62
CA VAL A 70 -1.31 2.69 -8.17
C VAL A 70 -2.21 1.51 -7.79
N SER A 71 -1.66 0.54 -7.07
CA SER A 71 -2.38 -0.64 -6.55
C SER A 71 -2.20 -0.79 -5.03
N VAL A 72 -3.08 -1.58 -4.41
CA VAL A 72 -3.01 -1.92 -2.98
C VAL A 72 -2.80 -3.40 -2.83
N GLU A 73 -1.87 -3.78 -1.97
CA GLU A 73 -1.60 -5.15 -1.59
C GLU A 73 -1.73 -5.29 -0.08
N LYS A 74 -2.33 -6.40 0.36
CA LYS A 74 -2.42 -6.74 1.78
C LYS A 74 -1.25 -7.62 2.16
N GLY A 75 -0.73 -7.43 3.36
CA GLY A 75 0.31 -8.24 3.93
C GLY A 75 1.35 -7.43 4.68
N SER A 76 2.28 -8.17 5.29
CA SER A 76 3.47 -7.62 5.91
C SER A 76 4.70 -8.18 5.18
N ILE A 77 5.59 -7.30 4.73
CA ILE A 77 6.88 -7.70 4.15
C ILE A 77 7.61 -8.60 5.14
N TRP A 78 7.42 -8.39 6.43
CA TRP A 78 8.04 -9.21 7.48
C TRP A 78 7.55 -10.67 7.43
N GLU A 79 6.28 -10.90 7.10
CA GLU A 79 5.75 -12.24 6.91
C GLU A 79 6.25 -12.87 5.61
N ASP A 80 6.38 -12.09 4.53
CA ASP A 80 6.79 -12.63 3.23
C ASP A 80 8.30 -12.80 3.04
N LEU A 81 9.13 -11.90 3.57
CA LEU A 81 10.59 -11.92 3.43
C LEU A 81 11.32 -12.70 4.53
N PHE A 82 10.69 -12.87 5.70
CA PHE A 82 11.32 -13.53 6.84
C PHE A 82 10.52 -14.72 7.38
N SER A 83 9.46 -15.19 6.72
CA SER A 83 8.85 -16.47 7.11
C SER A 83 9.80 -17.64 6.77
N PRO A 84 10.18 -18.47 7.75
CA PRO A 84 10.97 -19.68 7.50
C PRO A 84 10.20 -20.76 6.71
N VAL A 85 8.91 -20.55 6.42
CA VAL A 85 7.98 -21.55 5.87
C VAL A 85 8.11 -21.71 4.33
N LYS A 86 8.65 -20.72 3.60
CA LYS A 86 8.84 -20.82 2.13
C LYS A 86 10.11 -21.59 1.70
N LEU A 87 11.03 -21.90 2.62
CA LEU A 87 12.31 -22.57 2.31
C LEU A 87 12.28 -24.11 2.39
N LEU A 88 11.19 -24.72 2.87
CA LEU A 88 11.06 -26.19 2.95
C LEU A 88 9.63 -26.61 2.61
N ARG A 89 9.28 -26.62 1.33
CA ARG A 89 8.31 -27.59 0.82
C ARG A 89 9.05 -28.52 -0.14
N PRO A 90 9.33 -29.77 0.26
CA PRO A 90 9.81 -30.77 -0.67
C PRO A 90 8.79 -30.89 -1.81
N HIS A 91 9.27 -30.86 -3.04
CA HIS A 91 8.49 -31.19 -4.21
C HIS A 91 8.09 -32.68 -4.08
N GLU A 92 6.84 -32.95 -3.69
CA GLU A 92 6.29 -34.29 -3.84
C GLU A 92 6.24 -34.59 -5.34
N PRO A 93 6.91 -35.64 -5.84
CA PRO A 93 6.82 -36.00 -7.24
C PRO A 93 5.42 -36.56 -7.51
N ASP A 94 4.78 -36.02 -8.54
CA ASP A 94 3.50 -36.49 -9.05
C ASP A 94 3.60 -37.99 -9.38
N LEU A 95 2.72 -38.78 -8.73
CA LEU A 95 2.55 -40.22 -8.91
C LEU A 95 1.57 -40.50 -10.05
#